data_AF-A0A8T5IDF7-F1
#
_entry.id   AF-A0A8T5IDF7-F1
#
_cell.length_a   1.000
_cell.length_b   1.000
_cell.length_c   1.000
_cell.angle_alpha   90.00
_cell.angle_beta   90.00
_cell.angle_gamma   90.00
#
_symmetry.space_group_name_H-M   'P 1'
#
loop_
_entity.id
_entity.type
_entity.pdbx_description
1 polymer ?
#
loop_
_entity_poly.entity_id
_entity_poly.type
_entity_poly.pdbx_seq_one_letter_code
_entity_poly.pdbx_strand_id
1 'polypeptide(L)'
;MQTSWSFFLPFDRSSDGLRYNDQLKLSNVNAVDADGNDRKFHGPIYWNITESPVDPTTMDSGELDAHIMTLENRIASLEAAIANLEDSTEEYSEKMSELNSTKEDHESACAVDGADCISDDVQSQAESPESSSINFTYVGIGMGVIILILLSILVLGGRKGDGDSLAGLIDHTMVLPVTDSIANSAYGGAQELFTAPPPQAGPPLPAAGLPIGWTMEQWQHYGAQYLLENGL
;
A
#
# COMPACT_ATOMS: atom_id res chain seq x y z
N MET A 1 -41.76 6.92 39.50
CA MET A 1 -41.35 5.50 39.40
C MET A 1 -40.66 5.35 38.07
N GLN A 2 -39.37 5.01 38.07
CA GLN A 2 -38.61 4.82 36.83
C GLN A 2 -39.02 3.46 36.24
N THR A 3 -39.59 3.47 35.03
CA THR A 3 -40.18 2.27 34.40
C THR A 3 -39.24 1.60 33.40
N SER A 4 -38.12 2.24 33.07
CA SER A 4 -37.11 1.69 32.16
C SER A 4 -35.74 2.30 32.42
N TRP A 5 -34.71 1.56 32.03
CA TRP A 5 -33.32 2.01 31.97
C TRP A 5 -32.81 1.84 30.55
N SER A 6 -32.08 2.83 30.06
CA SER A 6 -31.27 2.72 28.86
C SER A 6 -29.80 2.71 29.27
N PHE A 7 -29.02 1.84 28.64
CA PHE A 7 -27.59 1.77 28.83
C PHE A 7 -26.92 1.63 27.47
N PHE A 8 -25.77 2.27 27.34
CA PHE A 8 -24.92 2.12 26.16
C PHE A 8 -23.96 0.96 26.41
N LEU A 9 -23.87 0.03 25.46
CA LEU A 9 -22.93 -1.08 25.50
C LEU A 9 -21.80 -0.81 24.51
N PRO A 10 -20.66 -0.24 24.96
CA PRO A 10 -19.45 -0.29 24.18
C PRO A 10 -18.91 -1.72 24.22
N PHE A 11 -18.60 -2.29 23.07
CA PHE A 11 -17.81 -3.50 22.97
C PHE A 11 -16.70 -3.24 21.95
N ASP A 12 -15.51 -3.75 22.26
CA ASP A 12 -14.42 -3.77 21.30
C ASP A 12 -14.85 -4.69 20.17
N ARG A 13 -14.98 -4.12 18.98
CA ARG A 13 -15.25 -4.92 17.79
C ARG A 13 -14.02 -5.81 17.57
N SER A 14 -14.24 -7.05 17.19
CA SER A 14 -13.20 -7.82 16.51
C SER A 14 -12.64 -6.96 15.37
N SER A 15 -11.38 -7.17 15.04
CA SER A 15 -10.72 -6.58 13.87
C SER A 15 -11.60 -6.58 12.62
N ASP A 16 -12.35 -7.66 12.44
CA ASP A 16 -13.23 -7.93 11.32
C ASP A 16 -14.65 -7.34 11.43
N GLY A 17 -14.93 -6.62 12.52
CA GLY A 17 -16.25 -6.07 12.81
C GLY A 17 -17.31 -7.15 13.07
N LEU A 18 -18.58 -6.73 12.95
CA LEU A 18 -19.72 -7.63 12.94
C LEU A 18 -20.03 -7.97 11.48
N ARG A 19 -19.91 -9.25 11.12
CA ARG A 19 -20.16 -9.74 9.76
C ARG A 19 -21.60 -10.22 9.60
N TYR A 20 -22.07 -10.27 8.36
CA TYR A 20 -23.35 -10.86 8.04
C TYR A 20 -23.42 -12.31 8.57
N ASN A 21 -24.55 -12.65 9.20
CA ASN A 21 -24.81 -13.88 9.96
C ASN A 21 -24.15 -14.00 11.34
N ASP A 22 -23.39 -13.02 11.81
CA ASP A 22 -22.96 -13.02 13.20
C ASP A 22 -24.16 -12.91 14.15
N GLN A 23 -24.01 -13.46 15.35
CA GLN A 23 -25.01 -13.41 16.41
C GLN A 23 -24.42 -12.82 17.69
N LEU A 24 -24.98 -11.69 18.11
CA LEU A 24 -24.72 -11.11 19.42
C LEU A 24 -25.68 -11.70 20.45
N LYS A 25 -25.12 -12.17 21.56
CA LYS A 25 -25.90 -12.71 22.69
C LYS A 25 -25.63 -11.89 23.95
N LEU A 26 -26.65 -11.18 24.44
CA LEU A 26 -26.63 -10.66 25.80
C LEU A 26 -26.96 -11.80 26.76
N SER A 27 -25.95 -12.36 27.41
CA SER A 27 -26.07 -13.56 28.24
C SER A 27 -26.62 -13.26 29.63
N ASN A 28 -26.16 -12.18 30.26
CA ASN A 28 -26.55 -11.80 31.60
C ASN A 28 -26.49 -10.29 31.82
N VAL A 29 -27.39 -9.76 32.63
CA VAL A 29 -27.36 -8.37 33.13
C VAL A 29 -27.55 -8.42 34.64
N ASN A 30 -26.56 -7.91 35.38
CA ASN A 30 -26.64 -7.73 36.82
C ASN A 30 -26.96 -6.26 37.10
N ALA A 31 -28.11 -6.00 37.71
CA ALA A 31 -28.51 -4.65 38.08
C ALA A 31 -28.97 -4.61 39.54
N VAL A 32 -28.65 -3.53 40.24
CA VAL A 32 -29.06 -3.26 41.63
C VAL A 32 -29.77 -1.91 41.63
N ASP A 33 -30.94 -1.82 42.25
CA ASP A 33 -31.68 -0.55 42.34
C ASP A 33 -31.17 0.36 43.46
N ALA A 34 -31.71 1.58 43.54
CA ALA A 34 -31.32 2.57 44.55
C ALA A 34 -31.61 2.13 46.00
N ASP A 35 -32.47 1.13 46.18
CA ASP A 35 -32.82 0.54 47.46
C ASP A 35 -31.97 -0.71 47.79
N GLY A 36 -31.03 -1.08 46.92
CA GLY A 36 -30.12 -2.20 47.11
C GLY A 36 -30.69 -3.56 46.70
N ASN A 37 -31.82 -3.61 45.98
CA ASN A 37 -32.40 -4.87 45.52
C ASN A 37 -31.89 -5.28 44.13
N ASP A 38 -31.56 -6.56 44.00
CA ASP A 38 -31.16 -7.17 42.73
C ASP A 38 -32.32 -7.22 41.73
N ARG A 39 -32.05 -6.80 40.50
CA ARG A 39 -32.97 -6.85 39.37
C ARG A 39 -32.49 -7.92 38.40
N LYS A 40 -33.33 -8.95 38.21
CA LYS A 40 -33.02 -10.11 37.39
C LYS A 40 -33.35 -9.86 35.92
N PHE A 41 -32.39 -10.15 35.06
CA PHE A 41 -32.57 -10.21 33.62
C PHE A 41 -33.35 -11.47 33.22
N HIS A 42 -34.43 -11.31 32.45
CA HIS A 42 -35.24 -12.44 31.96
C HIS A 42 -34.70 -12.97 30.63
N GLY A 43 -33.61 -13.74 30.73
CA GLY A 43 -33.12 -14.60 29.65
C GLY A 43 -32.33 -13.89 28.56
N PRO A 44 -31.57 -14.65 27.76
CA PRO A 44 -30.67 -14.06 26.79
C PRO A 44 -31.42 -13.37 25.65
N ILE A 45 -30.98 -12.17 25.31
CA ILE A 45 -31.42 -11.46 24.09
C ILE A 45 -30.41 -11.75 23.00
N TYR A 46 -30.90 -12.07 21.81
CA TYR A 46 -30.09 -12.32 20.63
C TYR A 46 -30.35 -11.24 19.58
N TRP A 47 -29.29 -10.75 18.96
CA TRP A 47 -29.35 -9.93 17.76
C TRP A 47 -28.56 -10.64 16.66
N ASN A 48 -29.21 -10.86 15.52
CA ASN A 48 -28.53 -11.39 14.34
C ASN A 48 -28.15 -10.22 13.44
N ILE A 49 -26.93 -10.27 12.90
CA ILE A 49 -26.44 -9.28 11.96
C ILE A 49 -26.93 -9.69 10.57
N THR A 50 -27.95 -8.98 10.10
CA THR A 50 -28.60 -9.24 8.81
C THR A 50 -28.16 -8.28 7.71
N GLU A 51 -27.22 -7.40 8.01
CA GLU A 51 -26.66 -6.44 7.07
C GLU A 51 -25.25 -6.89 6.71
N SER A 52 -24.92 -6.82 5.42
CA SER A 52 -23.53 -6.96 4.96
C SER A 52 -22.79 -5.65 5.25
N PRO A 53 -21.45 -5.67 5.33
CA PRO A 53 -20.67 -4.45 5.17
C PRO A 53 -21.16 -3.69 3.92
N VAL A 54 -21.13 -2.35 3.96
CA VAL A 54 -21.53 -1.54 2.82
C VAL A 54 -20.72 -2.01 1.61
N ASP A 55 -21.42 -2.45 0.56
CA ASP A 55 -20.78 -2.94 -0.65
C ASP A 55 -20.08 -1.75 -1.33
N PRO A 56 -18.76 -1.80 -1.57
CA PRO A 56 -18.01 -0.72 -2.21
C PRO A 56 -18.62 -0.27 -3.55
N THR A 57 -19.30 -1.16 -4.27
CA THR A 57 -19.98 -0.85 -5.54
C THR A 57 -21.22 0.04 -5.39
N THR A 58 -21.71 0.20 -4.17
CA THR A 58 -22.92 0.97 -3.85
C THR A 58 -22.60 2.33 -3.21
N MET A 59 -21.32 2.62 -2.95
CA MET A 59 -20.88 3.89 -2.35
C MET A 59 -20.77 4.99 -3.41
N ASP A 60 -20.97 6.25 -3.01
CA ASP A 60 -20.64 7.39 -3.87
C ASP A 60 -19.13 7.45 -4.12
N SER A 61 -18.70 7.94 -5.29
CA SER A 61 -17.28 8.03 -5.64
C SER A 61 -16.41 8.70 -4.57
N GLY A 62 -16.88 9.79 -3.94
CA GLY A 62 -16.11 10.45 -2.88
C GLY A 62 -16.10 9.69 -1.56
N GLU A 63 -17.14 8.89 -1.29
CA GLU A 63 -17.19 8.02 -0.11
C GLU A 63 -16.31 6.78 -0.30
N LEU A 64 -16.24 6.26 -1.53
CA LEU A 64 -15.37 5.15 -1.92
C LEU A 64 -13.90 5.53 -1.76
N ASP A 65 -13.50 6.70 -2.26
CA ASP A 65 -12.12 7.21 -2.10
C ASP A 65 -11.74 7.37 -0.62
N ALA A 66 -12.64 7.95 0.18
CA ALA A 66 -12.42 8.09 1.62
C ALA A 66 -12.33 6.73 2.34
N HIS A 67 -13.09 5.73 1.87
CA HIS A 67 -13.04 4.38 2.40
C HIS A 67 -11.71 3.70 2.06
N ILE A 68 -11.26 3.79 0.81
CA ILE A 68 -9.96 3.26 0.35
C ILE A 68 -8.82 3.89 1.16
N MET A 69 -8.80 5.22 1.30
CA MET A 69 -7.79 5.91 2.11
C MET A 69 -7.80 5.45 3.58
N THR A 70 -8.97 5.14 4.13
CA THR A 70 -9.08 4.63 5.50
C THR A 70 -8.49 3.23 5.63
N LEU A 71 -8.76 2.35 4.65
CA LEU A 71 -8.21 1.01 4.59
C LEU A 71 -6.68 1.03 4.45
N GLU A 72 -6.14 1.87 3.55
CA GLU A 72 -4.69 2.03 3.34
C GLU A 72 -3.98 2.50 4.61
N ASN A 73 -4.51 3.53 5.28
CA ASN A 73 -3.95 4.00 6.55
C ASN A 73 -3.97 2.92 7.63
N ARG A 74 -5.03 2.09 7.66
CA ARG A 74 -5.13 0.98 8.61
C ARG A 74 -4.13 -0.12 8.29
N ILE A 75 -3.93 -0.47 7.02
CA ILE A 75 -2.90 -1.40 6.55
C ILE A 75 -1.52 -0.91 7.01
N ALA A 76 -1.16 0.34 6.69
CA ALA A 76 0.14 0.91 7.07
C ALA A 76 0.36 0.90 8.59
N SER A 77 -0.67 1.23 9.37
CA SER A 77 -0.64 1.20 10.84
C SER A 77 -0.43 -0.23 11.39
N LEU A 78 -1.13 -1.21 10.83
CA LEU A 78 -1.03 -2.61 11.24
C LEU A 78 0.34 -3.19 10.88
N GLU A 79 0.85 -2.91 9.69
CA GLU A 79 2.20 -3.34 9.29
C GLU A 79 3.27 -2.73 10.20
N ALA A 80 3.16 -1.45 10.54
CA ALA A 80 4.06 -0.79 11.48
C ALA A 80 3.95 -1.38 12.90
N ALA A 81 2.75 -1.74 13.36
CA ALA A 81 2.55 -2.38 14.65
C ALA A 81 3.20 -3.77 14.68
N ILE A 82 2.96 -4.58 13.64
CA ILE A 82 3.50 -5.93 13.49
C ILE A 82 5.03 -5.92 13.44
N ALA A 83 5.64 -4.94 12.75
CA ALA A 83 7.09 -4.82 12.65
C ALA A 83 7.81 -4.64 14.02
N ASN A 84 7.09 -4.19 15.04
CA ASN A 84 7.62 -3.99 16.39
C ASN A 84 7.29 -5.16 17.35
N LEU A 85 6.54 -6.17 16.89
CA LEU A 85 6.10 -7.31 17.68
C LEU A 85 6.95 -8.56 17.39
N GLU A 86 7.08 -9.44 18.38
CA GLU A 86 7.70 -10.75 18.21
C GLU A 86 6.68 -11.76 17.66
N ASP A 87 7.06 -12.51 16.62
CA ASP A 87 6.21 -13.47 15.90
C ASP A 87 5.54 -14.55 16.78
N SER A 88 6.08 -14.82 17.99
CA SER A 88 5.52 -15.83 18.90
C SER A 88 4.42 -15.30 19.82
N THR A 89 4.09 -14.01 19.74
CA THR A 89 3.07 -13.41 20.60
C THR A 89 1.67 -13.63 20.04
N GLU A 90 0.69 -13.81 20.93
CA GLU A 90 -0.72 -13.86 20.56
C GLU A 90 -1.14 -12.56 19.85
N GLU A 91 -0.61 -11.42 20.31
CA GLU A 91 -0.80 -10.10 19.72
C GLU A 91 -0.31 -10.02 18.26
N TYR A 92 0.82 -10.63 17.92
CA TYR A 92 1.28 -10.72 16.53
C TYR A 92 0.28 -11.49 15.66
N SER A 93 -0.19 -12.64 16.13
CA SER A 93 -1.13 -13.48 15.38
C SER A 93 -2.48 -12.80 15.14
N GLU A 94 -2.98 -12.07 16.14
CA GLU A 94 -4.20 -11.28 16.05
C GLU A 94 -4.05 -10.13 15.06
N LYS A 95 -2.95 -9.37 15.16
CA LYS A 95 -2.66 -8.25 14.27
C LYS A 95 -2.42 -8.70 12.83
N MET A 96 -1.78 -9.85 12.64
CA MET A 96 -1.59 -10.44 11.31
C MET A 96 -2.92 -10.87 10.67
N SER A 97 -3.83 -11.45 11.47
CA SER A 97 -5.18 -11.78 10.98
C SER A 97 -5.95 -10.52 10.58
N GLU A 98 -5.87 -9.46 11.40
CA GLU A 98 -6.48 -8.15 11.13
C GLU A 98 -5.91 -7.50 9.86
N LEU A 99 -4.59 -7.59 9.66
CA LEU A 99 -3.93 -7.09 8.45
C LEU A 99 -4.43 -7.80 7.20
N ASN A 100 -4.51 -9.13 7.23
CA ASN A 100 -4.94 -9.92 6.08
C ASN A 100 -6.39 -9.60 5.68
N SER A 101 -7.28 -9.51 6.66
CA SER A 101 -8.68 -9.11 6.46
C SER A 101 -8.81 -7.70 5.88
N THR A 102 -8.03 -6.74 6.40
CA THR A 102 -8.06 -5.36 5.90
C THR A 102 -7.52 -5.26 4.46
N LYS A 103 -6.54 -6.09 4.08
CA LYS A 103 -6.03 -6.18 2.70
C LYS A 103 -7.09 -6.75 1.74
N GLU A 104 -7.85 -7.76 2.16
CA GLU A 104 -8.95 -8.32 1.38
C GLU A 104 -10.07 -7.29 1.14
N ASP A 105 -10.41 -6.50 2.17
CA ASP A 105 -11.37 -5.40 2.06
C ASP A 105 -10.87 -4.31 1.11
N HIS A 106 -9.57 -3.97 1.15
CA HIS A 106 -8.95 -2.99 0.24
C HIS A 106 -8.96 -3.50 -1.20
N GLU A 107 -8.58 -4.76 -1.45
CA GLU A 107 -8.66 -5.38 -2.78
C GLU A 107 -10.09 -5.33 -3.34
N SER A 108 -11.08 -5.63 -2.50
CA SER A 108 -12.50 -5.57 -2.88
C SER A 108 -12.97 -4.15 -3.19
N ALA A 109 -12.52 -3.15 -2.44
CA ALA A 109 -12.83 -1.74 -2.70
C ALA A 109 -12.16 -1.24 -3.99
N CYS A 110 -10.94 -1.69 -4.26
CA CYS A 110 -10.18 -1.36 -5.47
C CYS A 110 -10.69 -2.04 -6.73
N ALA A 111 -11.46 -3.12 -6.60
CA ALA A 111 -12.11 -3.79 -7.73
C ALA A 111 -13.29 -3.00 -8.31
N VAL A 112 -13.74 -1.92 -7.63
CA VAL A 112 -14.83 -1.07 -8.12
C VAL A 112 -14.35 -0.20 -9.27
N ASP A 113 -15.14 -0.16 -10.36
CA ASP A 113 -14.84 0.69 -11.52
C ASP A 113 -14.79 2.17 -11.13
N GLY A 114 -13.65 2.82 -11.38
CA GLY A 114 -13.42 4.21 -11.03
C GLY A 114 -12.82 4.46 -9.64
N ALA A 115 -12.45 3.41 -8.88
CA ALA A 115 -11.66 3.54 -7.66
C ALA A 115 -10.22 4.02 -7.97
N ASP A 116 -9.75 5.05 -7.27
CA ASP A 116 -8.35 5.49 -7.35
C ASP A 116 -7.52 4.77 -6.28
N CYS A 117 -7.13 3.53 -6.58
CA CYS A 117 -6.24 2.77 -5.73
C CYS A 117 -4.79 2.86 -6.21
N ILE A 118 -3.89 3.18 -5.30
CA ILE A 118 -2.46 3.02 -5.54
C ILE A 118 -2.19 1.51 -5.59
N SER A 119 -2.03 0.98 -6.79
CA SER A 119 -1.48 -0.36 -6.95
C SER A 119 -0.02 -0.33 -6.48
N ASP A 120 0.34 -1.22 -5.56
CA ASP A 120 1.72 -1.45 -5.12
C ASP A 120 2.64 -1.98 -6.26
N ASP A 121 2.17 -1.99 -7.51
CA ASP A 121 2.86 -2.39 -8.74
C ASP A 121 4.04 -1.49 -9.16
N VAL A 122 4.51 -0.59 -8.28
CA VAL A 122 5.73 0.21 -8.52
C VAL A 122 6.94 -0.38 -7.79
N GLN A 123 7.11 -1.70 -7.76
CA GLN A 123 8.45 -2.29 -7.68
C GLN A 123 8.58 -3.74 -8.19
N SER A 124 8.28 -3.98 -9.47
CA SER A 124 9.10 -4.89 -10.30
C SER A 124 8.69 -4.82 -11.77
N GLN A 125 9.29 -3.88 -12.49
CA GLN A 125 9.53 -4.09 -13.92
C GLN A 125 10.64 -5.13 -14.08
N ALA A 126 10.29 -6.38 -13.80
CA ALA A 126 10.94 -7.54 -14.37
C ALA A 126 9.83 -8.26 -15.14
N GLU A 127 9.85 -8.10 -16.46
CA GLU A 127 8.95 -8.81 -17.36
C GLU A 127 8.89 -10.29 -16.95
N SER A 128 7.71 -10.75 -16.54
CA SER A 128 7.36 -12.15 -16.52
C SER A 128 5.96 -12.28 -17.09
N PRO A 129 5.79 -13.14 -18.11
CA PRO A 129 4.66 -13.07 -19.03
C PRO A 129 3.37 -13.50 -18.35
N GLU A 130 2.29 -12.93 -18.88
CA GLU A 130 0.90 -13.25 -18.63
C GLU A 130 0.62 -14.70 -18.23
N SER A 131 -0.28 -14.83 -17.27
CA SER A 131 -0.94 -16.06 -16.84
C SER A 131 -1.60 -16.78 -18.02
N SER A 132 -0.83 -17.65 -18.67
CA SER A 132 -1.35 -18.85 -19.30
C SER A 132 -0.83 -20.02 -18.48
N SER A 133 -1.71 -20.92 -18.09
CA SER A 133 -1.36 -22.11 -17.33
C SER A 133 -0.39 -22.98 -18.13
N ILE A 134 0.92 -22.75 -17.96
CA ILE A 134 1.95 -23.52 -18.64
C ILE A 134 1.93 -24.93 -18.06
N ASN A 135 1.37 -25.86 -18.85
CA ASN A 135 1.34 -27.28 -18.53
C ASN A 135 2.76 -27.78 -18.23
N PHE A 136 3.01 -28.23 -16.99
CA PHE A 136 4.31 -28.72 -16.48
C PHE A 136 4.99 -29.76 -17.40
N THR A 137 4.24 -30.45 -18.25
CA THR A 137 4.73 -31.36 -19.30
C THR A 137 5.67 -30.68 -20.30
N TYR A 138 5.41 -29.44 -20.71
CA TYR A 138 6.25 -28.73 -21.69
C TYR A 138 7.50 -28.13 -21.04
N VAL A 139 7.42 -27.74 -19.77
CA VAL A 139 8.58 -27.27 -18.98
C VAL A 139 9.60 -28.41 -18.77
N GLY A 140 9.12 -29.63 -18.53
CA GLY A 140 9.99 -30.82 -18.43
C GLY A 140 10.66 -31.20 -19.76
N ILE A 141 9.93 -31.09 -20.88
CA ILE A 141 10.49 -31.36 -22.22
C ILE A 141 11.53 -30.31 -22.60
N GLY A 142 11.26 -29.02 -22.33
CA GLY A 142 12.18 -27.92 -22.62
C GLY A 142 13.52 -28.06 -21.90
N MET A 143 13.49 -28.34 -20.59
CA MET A 143 14.71 -28.58 -19.80
C MET A 143 15.47 -29.84 -20.24
N GLY A 144 14.75 -30.91 -20.59
CA GLY A 144 15.38 -32.15 -21.08
C GLY A 144 16.15 -31.96 -22.39
N VAL A 145 15.61 -31.19 -23.33
CA VAL A 145 16.29 -30.91 -24.62
C VAL A 145 17.53 -30.03 -24.40
N ILE A 146 17.44 -29.03 -23.53
CA ILE A 146 18.58 -28.15 -23.21
C ILE A 146 19.72 -28.95 -22.55
N ILE A 147 19.40 -29.83 -21.61
CA ILE A 147 20.41 -30.67 -20.93
C ILE A 147 21.06 -31.65 -21.92
N LEU A 148 20.30 -32.23 -22.86
CA LEU A 148 20.86 -33.11 -23.90
C LEU A 148 21.75 -32.37 -24.89
N ILE A 149 21.42 -31.14 -25.26
CA ILE A 149 22.27 -30.29 -26.12
C ILE A 149 23.57 -29.94 -25.39
N LEU A 150 23.51 -29.57 -24.11
CA LEU A 150 24.71 -29.24 -23.33
C LEU A 150 25.62 -30.47 -23.11
N LEU A 151 25.03 -31.65 -22.85
CA LEU A 151 25.82 -32.88 -22.71
C LEU A 151 26.44 -33.34 -24.03
N SER A 152 25.75 -33.15 -25.16
CA SER A 152 26.33 -33.47 -26.47
C SER A 152 27.47 -32.50 -26.86
N ILE A 153 27.35 -31.21 -26.56
CA ILE A 153 28.45 -30.24 -26.73
C ILE A 153 29.63 -30.58 -25.83
N LEU A 154 29.40 -30.99 -24.59
CA LEU A 154 30.48 -31.33 -23.65
C LEU A 154 31.23 -32.62 -24.05
N VAL A 155 30.54 -33.59 -24.66
CA VAL A 155 31.16 -34.82 -25.16
C VAL A 155 31.91 -34.59 -26.49
N LEU A 156 31.47 -33.65 -27.33
CA LEU A 156 32.18 -33.30 -28.57
C LEU A 156 33.28 -32.23 -28.40
N GLY A 157 33.24 -31.40 -27.35
CA GLY A 157 34.23 -30.34 -27.07
C GLY A 157 35.54 -30.84 -26.44
N GLY A 158 35.61 -32.10 -26.04
CA GLY A 158 36.78 -32.71 -25.43
C GLY A 158 37.89 -33.08 -26.42
N ARG A 159 38.31 -32.17 -27.31
CA ARG A 159 39.59 -32.26 -28.03
C ARG A 159 39.89 -31.02 -28.89
N LYS A 160 40.80 -30.19 -28.37
CA LYS A 160 41.85 -29.41 -29.05
C LYS A 160 41.85 -27.97 -28.53
N GLY A 161 42.87 -27.67 -27.73
CA GLY A 161 43.15 -26.31 -27.28
C GLY A 161 43.63 -25.43 -28.43
N ASP A 162 43.44 -24.14 -28.26
CA ASP A 162 44.56 -23.20 -28.26
C ASP A 162 44.15 -22.00 -27.41
N GLY A 163 45.08 -21.51 -26.60
CA GLY A 163 44.86 -20.32 -25.80
C GLY A 163 45.03 -19.10 -26.70
N ASP A 164 44.00 -18.27 -26.81
CA ASP A 164 44.23 -16.87 -27.10
C ASP A 164 43.23 -15.98 -26.39
N SER A 165 43.71 -14.78 -26.16
CA SER A 165 43.63 -14.03 -24.93
C SER A 165 42.47 -13.03 -24.96
N LEU A 166 41.91 -12.80 -23.77
CA LEU A 166 40.98 -11.74 -23.36
C LEU A 166 41.46 -10.29 -23.70
N ALA A 167 42.56 -10.15 -24.45
CA ALA A 167 43.23 -8.90 -24.77
C ALA A 167 42.71 -8.20 -26.04
N GLY A 168 41.75 -8.79 -26.77
CA GLY A 168 41.15 -8.19 -27.97
C GLY A 168 39.93 -7.28 -27.73
N LEU A 169 39.47 -7.12 -26.48
CA LEU A 169 38.22 -6.40 -26.16
C LEU A 169 38.42 -5.00 -25.57
N ILE A 170 39.65 -4.49 -25.50
CA ILE A 170 39.91 -3.14 -24.98
C ILE A 170 40.81 -2.38 -25.96
N ASP A 171 40.21 -1.90 -27.06
CA ASP A 171 40.80 -0.86 -27.91
C ASP A 171 40.13 0.49 -27.57
N HIS A 172 40.68 1.19 -26.58
CA HIS A 172 40.23 2.53 -26.15
C HIS A 172 40.93 3.63 -26.97
N THR A 173 40.66 3.72 -28.27
CA THR A 173 41.07 4.88 -29.08
C THR A 173 39.93 5.60 -29.78
N MET A 174 38.76 5.68 -29.14
CA MET A 174 37.77 6.73 -29.44
C MET A 174 38.03 7.96 -28.56
N VAL A 175 38.99 8.80 -28.96
CA VAL A 175 39.01 10.20 -28.51
C VAL A 175 37.92 10.92 -29.31
N LEU A 176 36.78 11.13 -28.68
CA LEU A 176 35.73 12.02 -29.19
C LEU A 176 36.21 13.47 -29.06
N PRO A 177 36.11 14.31 -30.10
CA PRO A 177 36.48 15.72 -30.01
C PRO A 177 35.38 16.50 -29.28
N VAL A 178 35.35 16.41 -27.95
CA VAL A 178 34.35 17.14 -27.14
C VAL A 178 34.81 18.57 -26.77
N THR A 179 35.97 19.01 -27.27
CA THR A 179 36.52 20.34 -26.99
C THR A 179 36.36 21.34 -28.14
N ASP A 180 35.37 21.16 -29.02
CA ASP A 180 35.02 22.21 -29.96
C ASP A 180 34.21 23.31 -29.25
N SER A 181 34.94 24.32 -28.77
CA SER A 181 34.40 25.52 -28.11
C SER A 181 33.50 26.37 -29.03
N ILE A 182 33.46 26.07 -30.33
CA ILE A 182 32.60 26.78 -31.30
C ILE A 182 31.21 26.14 -31.37
N ALA A 183 31.06 24.85 -31.07
CA ALA A 183 29.76 24.18 -31.03
C ALA A 183 28.92 24.56 -29.79
N ASN A 184 29.57 24.92 -28.68
CA ASN A 184 28.89 25.35 -27.44
C ASN A 184 28.47 26.84 -27.42
N SER A 185 28.53 27.52 -28.58
CA SER A 185 28.29 28.97 -28.69
C SER A 185 27.13 29.35 -29.61
N ALA A 186 26.48 28.41 -30.31
CA ALA A 186 25.42 28.70 -31.28
C ALA A 186 24.00 28.78 -30.68
N TYR A 187 23.79 28.14 -29.52
CA TYR A 187 22.61 28.36 -28.67
C TYR A 187 23.15 28.74 -27.28
N GLY A 188 22.74 29.92 -26.79
CA GLY A 188 23.28 30.55 -25.59
C GLY A 188 23.45 29.57 -24.42
N GLY A 189 24.57 29.74 -23.71
CA GLY A 189 25.10 28.79 -22.73
C GLY A 189 24.08 28.25 -21.75
N ALA A 190 24.12 26.93 -21.55
CA ALA A 190 23.35 26.21 -20.55
C ALA A 190 23.74 26.56 -19.09
N GLN A 191 24.60 27.56 -18.86
CA GLN A 191 24.99 28.03 -17.52
C GLN A 191 23.85 28.77 -16.81
N GLU A 192 22.95 29.40 -17.57
CA GLU A 192 21.77 30.10 -17.03
C GLU A 192 20.70 29.11 -16.51
N LEU A 193 20.66 27.87 -17.02
CA LEU A 193 19.71 26.84 -16.58
C LEU A 193 20.02 26.29 -15.17
N PHE A 194 21.27 26.43 -14.70
CA PHE A 194 21.69 25.96 -13.38
C PHE A 194 21.71 27.04 -12.30
N THR A 195 21.31 28.28 -12.63
CA THR A 195 21.20 29.38 -11.67
C THR A 195 19.74 29.78 -11.38
N ALA A 196 18.77 29.05 -11.93
CA ALA A 196 17.39 29.19 -11.48
C ALA A 196 17.28 28.63 -10.05
N PRO A 197 16.75 29.38 -9.07
CA PRO A 197 16.38 28.80 -7.79
C PRO A 197 15.44 27.61 -8.06
N PRO A 198 15.51 26.52 -7.28
CA PRO A 198 14.61 25.39 -7.47
C PRO A 198 13.18 25.91 -7.58
N PRO A 199 12.36 25.39 -8.51
CA PRO A 199 10.96 25.79 -8.59
C PRO A 199 10.39 25.70 -7.18
N GLN A 200 9.93 26.84 -6.65
CA GLN A 200 9.29 26.87 -5.33
C GLN A 200 8.13 25.89 -5.42
N ALA A 201 8.26 24.76 -4.72
CA ALA A 201 7.30 23.66 -4.79
C ALA A 201 5.97 23.99 -4.07
N GLY A 202 5.62 25.28 -3.93
CA GLY A 202 4.43 25.73 -3.25
C GLY A 202 4.22 27.23 -3.47
N PRO A 203 3.05 27.75 -3.05
CA PRO A 203 2.71 29.16 -3.15
C PRO A 203 3.65 30.04 -2.31
N PRO A 204 3.76 31.36 -2.61
CA PRO A 204 4.68 32.25 -1.92
C PRO A 204 4.35 32.33 -0.43
N LEU A 205 5.36 32.16 0.44
CA LEU A 205 5.15 32.23 1.88
C LEU A 205 4.73 33.66 2.31
N PRO A 206 3.76 33.79 3.23
CA PRO A 206 3.42 35.07 3.86
C PRO A 206 4.63 35.67 4.59
N ALA A 207 4.66 37.00 4.75
CA ALA A 207 5.72 37.68 5.50
C ALA A 207 5.85 37.24 6.97
N ALA A 208 4.79 36.66 7.53
CA ALA A 208 4.76 36.06 8.87
C ALA A 208 5.36 34.64 8.94
N GLY A 209 5.68 34.03 7.78
CA GLY A 209 6.09 32.64 7.67
C GLY A 209 4.91 31.66 7.53
N LEU A 210 5.20 30.38 7.74
CA LEU A 210 4.19 29.31 7.77
C LEU A 210 3.22 29.51 8.95
N PRO A 211 1.95 29.09 8.82
CA PRO A 211 1.05 29.03 9.95
C PRO A 211 1.61 28.16 11.09
N ILE A 212 1.27 28.48 12.34
CA ILE A 212 1.75 27.73 13.52
C ILE A 212 1.34 26.25 13.37
N GLY A 213 2.32 25.35 13.39
CA GLY A 213 2.11 23.91 13.27
C GLY A 213 2.12 23.35 11.86
N TRP A 214 2.32 24.18 10.82
CA TRP A 214 2.41 23.73 9.43
C TRP A 214 3.86 23.42 9.04
N THR A 215 4.07 22.28 8.37
CA THR A 215 5.36 21.95 7.74
C THR A 215 5.43 22.50 6.32
N MET A 216 6.63 22.45 5.72
CA MET A 216 6.80 22.86 4.32
C MET A 216 5.99 21.96 3.38
N GLU A 217 5.93 20.63 3.57
CA GLU A 217 5.09 19.77 2.72
C GLU A 217 3.62 20.18 2.78
N GLN A 218 3.09 20.46 3.97
CA GLN A 218 1.69 20.84 4.12
C GLN A 218 1.39 22.19 3.45
N TRP A 219 2.35 23.09 3.41
CA TRP A 219 2.26 24.35 2.66
C TRP A 219 2.26 24.15 1.16
N GLN A 220 3.02 23.19 0.64
CA GLN A 220 3.04 22.87 -0.78
C GLN A 220 1.65 22.45 -1.29
N HIS A 221 0.91 21.69 -0.47
CA HIS A 221 -0.43 21.20 -0.83
C HIS A 221 -1.57 22.17 -0.51
N TYR A 222 -1.54 22.84 0.65
CA TYR A 222 -2.67 23.64 1.14
C TYR A 222 -2.42 25.15 1.21
N GLY A 223 -1.19 25.61 0.94
CA GLY A 223 -0.84 27.02 1.06
C GLY A 223 -1.65 27.93 0.14
N ALA A 224 -2.11 27.42 -1.01
CA ALA A 224 -2.84 28.23 -2.00
C ALA A 224 -4.26 28.54 -1.50
N GLN A 225 -4.91 27.55 -0.87
CA GLN A 225 -6.20 27.75 -0.20
C GLN A 225 -6.04 28.68 1.01
N TYR A 226 -4.97 28.50 1.80
CA TYR A 226 -4.71 29.36 2.96
C TYR A 226 -4.54 30.84 2.57
N LEU A 227 -3.84 31.15 1.48
CA LEU A 227 -3.71 32.53 0.98
C LEU A 227 -5.04 33.13 0.55
N LEU A 228 -5.88 32.36 -0.15
CA LEU A 228 -7.21 32.79 -0.59
C LEU A 228 -8.13 33.09 0.59
N GLU A 229 -8.12 32.25 1.62
CA GLU A 229 -8.98 32.40 2.80
C GLU A 229 -8.54 33.56 3.69
N ASN A 230 -7.24 33.82 3.79
CA ASN A 230 -6.67 34.92 4.59
C ASN A 230 -6.51 36.23 3.81
N GLY A 231 -6.80 36.24 2.50
CA GLY A 231 -6.70 37.42 1.63
C GLY A 231 -5.28 37.97 1.48
N LEU A 232 -4.28 37.07 1.46
CA LEU A 232 -2.85 37.37 1.41
C LEU A 232 -2.24 37.20 0.01
#